data_AF-A0A963HIZ3-F1
#
_entry.id   AF-A0A963HIZ3-F1
#
_cell.length_a   1.000
_cell.length_b   1.000
_cell.length_c   1.000
_cell.angle_alpha   90.00
_cell.angle_beta   90.00
_cell.angle_gamma   90.00
#
_symmetry.space_group_name_H-M   'P 1'
#
loop_
_entity.id
_entity.type
_entity.pdbx_description
1 polymer ?
#
loop_
_entity_poly.entity_id
_entity_poly.type
_entity_poly.pdbx_seq_one_letter_code
_entity_poly.pdbx_strand_id
1 'polypeptide(L)'
;AALDEFQAAVGDQRACVAADIRFHLSIARATGNEHFADFMQHLGETIIPRARVNTAKLAGDDFAQYLYRVNREHEDIYNAIRRQDPEAARAAMRTHLSNSRERLVRVQEEAERAAAG
;
A
#
# COMPACT_ATOMS: atom_id res chain seq x y z
N ALA A 1 14.48 1.89 -7.64
CA ALA A 1 13.28 2.76 -7.65
C ALA A 1 12.37 2.38 -6.48
N ALA A 2 11.30 3.13 -6.19
CA ALA A 2 10.49 2.96 -4.95
C ALA A 2 9.91 1.53 -4.74
N LEU A 3 9.59 0.80 -5.81
CA LEU A 3 9.21 -0.62 -5.77
C LEU A 3 10.35 -1.51 -5.26
N ASP A 4 11.56 -1.33 -5.79
CA ASP A 4 12.75 -2.08 -5.35
C ASP A 4 13.08 -1.76 -3.89
N GLU A 5 12.88 -0.51 -3.47
CA GLU A 5 13.04 -0.09 -2.08
C GLU A 5 11.99 -0.73 -1.16
N PHE A 6 10.74 -0.86 -1.62
CA PHE A 6 9.69 -1.55 -0.86
C PHE A 6 10.02 -3.03 -0.70
N GLN A 7 10.50 -3.68 -1.77
CA GLN A 7 10.91 -5.08 -1.75
C GLN A 7 12.17 -5.33 -0.89
N ALA A 8 13.16 -4.43 -0.96
CA ALA A 8 14.36 -4.51 -0.13
C ALA A 8 14.07 -4.26 1.36
N ALA A 9 13.02 -3.49 1.66
CA ALA A 9 12.58 -3.15 3.00
C ALA A 9 11.71 -4.21 3.67
N VAL A 10 11.52 -5.42 3.10
CA VAL A 10 10.58 -6.44 3.61
C VAL A 10 10.84 -6.92 5.06
N GLY A 11 11.92 -6.48 5.73
CA GLY A 11 12.15 -6.65 7.17
C GLY A 11 12.12 -5.35 8.01
N ASP A 12 12.00 -4.18 7.39
CA ASP A 12 11.92 -2.86 8.04
C ASP A 12 10.59 -2.17 7.70
N GLN A 13 9.69 -2.24 8.66
CA GLN A 13 8.35 -1.66 8.56
C GLN A 13 8.35 -0.16 8.24
N ARG A 14 9.27 0.63 8.82
CA ARG A 14 9.32 2.07 8.58
C ARG A 14 9.78 2.37 7.15
N ALA A 15 10.77 1.61 6.68
CA ALA A 15 11.26 1.73 5.32
C ALA A 15 10.19 1.31 4.28
N CYS A 16 9.40 0.26 4.53
CA CYS A 16 8.28 -0.12 3.67
C CYS A 16 7.21 0.96 3.57
N VAL A 17 6.82 1.55 4.71
CA VAL A 17 5.83 2.65 4.72
C VAL A 17 6.34 3.84 3.92
N ALA A 18 7.60 4.23 4.09
CA ALA A 18 8.17 5.34 3.34
C ALA A 18 8.23 5.03 1.83
N ALA A 19 8.57 3.80 1.45
CA ALA A 19 8.59 3.37 0.05
C ALA A 19 7.20 3.35 -0.59
N ASP A 20 6.17 2.94 0.17
CA ASP A 20 4.76 2.96 -0.23
C ASP A 20 4.27 4.39 -0.55
N ILE A 21 4.54 5.35 0.34
CA ILE A 21 4.23 6.77 0.11
C ILE A 21 4.88 7.23 -1.19
N ARG A 22 6.18 6.96 -1.35
CA ARG A 22 6.93 7.37 -2.54
C ARG A 22 6.32 6.79 -3.82
N PHE A 23 5.93 5.52 -3.80
CA PHE A 23 5.29 4.86 -4.93
C PHE A 23 3.98 5.55 -5.34
N HIS A 24 3.06 5.78 -4.40
CA HIS A 24 1.79 6.44 -4.70
C HIS A 24 1.98 7.89 -5.16
N LEU A 25 2.92 8.64 -4.57
CA LEU A 25 3.24 9.99 -5.02
C LEU A 25 3.84 10.02 -6.43
N SER A 26 4.67 9.04 -6.79
CA SER A 26 5.19 8.92 -8.15
C SER A 26 4.06 8.73 -9.17
N ILE A 27 3.06 7.90 -8.86
CA ILE A 27 1.87 7.73 -9.72
C ILE A 27 1.09 9.05 -9.82
N ALA A 28 0.85 9.73 -8.69
CA ALA A 28 0.11 10.99 -8.68
C ALA A 28 0.81 12.07 -9.52
N ARG A 29 2.13 12.19 -9.39
CA ARG A 29 2.95 13.12 -10.20
C ARG A 29 2.94 12.77 -11.69
N ALA A 30 2.90 11.48 -12.04
CA ALA A 30 2.83 11.05 -13.42
C ALA A 30 1.53 11.46 -14.14
N THR A 31 0.50 11.88 -13.41
CA THR A 31 -0.74 12.41 -14.01
C THR A 31 -0.59 13.81 -14.60
N GLY A 32 0.49 14.53 -14.26
CA GLY A 32 0.68 15.94 -14.65
C GLY A 32 -0.25 16.92 -13.92
N ASN A 33 -1.05 16.45 -12.96
CA ASN A 33 -1.93 17.28 -12.15
C ASN A 33 -1.27 17.60 -10.80
N GLU A 34 -0.68 18.79 -10.69
CA GLU A 34 0.01 19.25 -9.48
C GLU A 34 -0.93 19.30 -8.26
N HIS A 35 -2.18 19.73 -8.44
CA HIS A 35 -3.16 19.73 -7.36
C HIS A 35 -3.45 18.33 -6.83
N PHE A 36 -3.47 17.32 -7.70
CA PHE A 36 -3.66 15.93 -7.28
C PHE A 36 -2.44 15.39 -6.53
N ALA A 37 -1.23 15.72 -6.98
CA ALA A 37 -0.01 15.36 -6.28
C ALA A 37 0.09 16.02 -4.90
N ASP A 38 -0.25 17.30 -4.80
CA ASP A 38 -0.28 18.04 -3.54
C ASP A 38 -1.33 17.47 -2.59
N PHE A 39 -2.54 17.20 -3.09
CA PHE A 39 -3.59 16.55 -2.32
C PHE A 39 -3.13 15.19 -1.76
N MET A 40 -2.52 14.36 -2.60
CA MET A 40 -1.97 13.06 -2.19
C MET A 40 -0.82 13.21 -1.18
N GLN A 41 -0.01 14.26 -1.27
CA GLN A 41 1.06 14.54 -0.33
C GLN A 41 0.52 14.97 1.04
N HIS A 42 -0.48 15.86 1.08
CA HIS A 42 -1.14 16.27 2.32
C HIS A 42 -1.86 15.10 2.99
N LEU A 43 -2.42 14.20 2.18
CA LEU A 43 -3.03 12.97 2.67
C LEU A 43 -2.02 11.90 3.08
N GLY A 44 -0.72 12.06 2.80
CA GLY A 44 0.29 11.00 2.90
C GLY A 44 0.26 10.14 4.17
N GLU A 45 0.19 10.77 5.35
CA GLU A 45 0.14 10.05 6.63
C GLU A 45 -1.29 9.58 7.03
N THR A 46 -2.30 10.09 6.35
CA THR A 46 -3.72 9.77 6.60
C THR A 46 -4.22 8.64 5.67
N ILE A 47 -3.73 8.61 4.42
CA ILE A 47 -4.04 7.58 3.40
C ILE A 47 -3.37 6.26 3.72
N ILE A 48 -2.11 6.28 4.19
CA ILE A 48 -1.48 5.09 4.74
C ILE A 48 -1.92 5.08 6.19
N PRO A 49 -3.05 4.42 6.51
CA PRO A 49 -3.58 4.56 7.83
C PRO A 49 -2.57 3.92 8.78
N ARG A 50 -2.49 4.43 10.01
CA ARG A 50 -1.87 3.72 11.15
C ARG A 50 -2.29 2.25 11.25
N ALA A 51 -3.38 1.91 10.60
CA ALA A 51 -3.88 0.57 10.40
C ALA A 51 -3.02 -0.35 9.50
N ARG A 52 -2.25 0.16 8.51
CA ARG A 52 -1.14 -0.59 7.86
C ARG A 52 0.02 -0.85 8.85
N VAL A 53 0.26 0.09 9.76
CA VAL A 53 1.26 -0.02 10.83
C VAL A 53 0.81 -1.01 11.92
N ASN A 54 -0.50 -1.11 12.16
CA ASN A 54 -1.08 -2.02 13.15
C ASN A 54 -1.30 -3.43 12.57
N THR A 55 -1.74 -3.57 11.31
CA THR A 55 -1.76 -4.85 10.58
C THR A 55 -0.37 -5.48 10.51
N ALA A 56 0.68 -4.68 10.34
CA ALA A 56 2.06 -5.14 10.44
C ALA A 56 2.45 -5.71 11.82
N LYS A 57 1.96 -5.09 12.91
CA LYS A 57 2.17 -5.58 14.28
C LYS A 57 1.33 -6.82 14.61
N LEU A 58 0.13 -6.91 14.05
CA LEU A 58 -0.83 -7.99 14.31
C LEU A 58 -0.57 -9.23 13.44
N ALA A 59 0.06 -9.09 12.26
CA ALA A 59 0.36 -10.20 11.35
C ALA A 59 1.45 -11.18 11.87
N GLY A 60 2.22 -10.81 12.90
CA GLY A 60 3.25 -11.68 13.48
C GLY A 60 4.20 -12.26 12.41
N ASP A 61 4.32 -13.58 12.37
CA ASP A 61 5.18 -14.32 11.43
C ASP A 61 4.77 -14.18 9.94
N ASP A 62 3.55 -13.71 9.65
CA ASP A 62 3.03 -13.56 8.28
C ASP A 62 3.31 -12.16 7.69
N PHE A 63 4.05 -11.29 8.40
CA PHE A 63 4.31 -9.92 7.98
C PHE A 63 5.09 -9.82 6.65
N ALA A 64 6.12 -10.64 6.47
CA ALA A 64 6.89 -10.66 5.23
C ALA A 64 6.04 -11.14 4.03
N GLN A 65 5.17 -12.13 4.24
CA GLN A 65 4.23 -12.62 3.22
C GLN A 65 3.17 -11.58 2.89
N TYR A 66 2.73 -10.78 3.87
CA TYR A 66 1.87 -9.64 3.65
C TYR A 66 2.54 -8.59 2.75
N LEU A 67 3.76 -8.17 3.08
CA LEU A 67 4.49 -7.17 2.28
C LEU A 67 4.78 -7.69 0.87
N TYR A 68 5.09 -8.97 0.73
CA TYR A 68 5.28 -9.58 -0.59
C TYR A 68 4.01 -9.51 -1.46
N ARG A 69 2.84 -9.78 -0.87
CA ARG A 69 1.54 -9.64 -1.57
C ARG A 69 1.28 -8.20 -2.00
N VAL A 70 1.54 -7.23 -1.11
CA VAL A 70 1.38 -5.80 -1.42
C VAL A 70 2.34 -5.38 -2.54
N ASN A 71 3.59 -5.83 -2.51
CA ASN A 71 4.55 -5.49 -3.56
C ASN A 71 4.12 -6.01 -4.94
N ARG A 72 3.56 -7.23 -5.00
CA ARG A 72 2.99 -7.75 -6.25
C ARG A 72 1.83 -6.91 -6.78
N GLU A 73 0.94 -6.45 -5.89
CA GLU A 73 -0.12 -5.53 -6.29
C GLU A 73 0.45 -4.22 -6.86
N HIS A 74 1.55 -3.70 -6.30
CA HIS A 74 2.24 -2.52 -6.86
C HIS A 74 2.90 -2.79 -8.21
N GLU A 75 3.51 -3.96 -8.40
CA GLU A 75 4.09 -4.37 -9.68
C GLU A 75 3.02 -4.44 -10.78
N ASP A 76 1.82 -4.94 -10.46
CA ASP A 76 0.70 -5.01 -11.40
C ASP A 76 0.26 -3.60 -11.83
N ILE A 77 0.12 -2.67 -10.87
CA ILE A 77 -0.20 -1.27 -11.14
C ILE A 77 0.88 -0.63 -12.02
N TYR A 78 2.15 -0.79 -11.63
CA TYR A 78 3.28 -0.24 -12.37
C TYR A 78 3.34 -0.77 -13.80
N ASN A 79 3.17 -2.08 -13.99
CA ASN A 79 3.19 -2.69 -15.31
C ASN A 79 2.03 -2.20 -16.18
N ALA A 80 0.84 -1.99 -15.61
CA ALA A 80 -0.29 -1.42 -16.35
C ALA A 80 0.00 0.03 -16.79
N ILE A 81 0.55 0.86 -15.89
CA ILE A 81 0.96 2.24 -16.21
C ILE A 81 2.06 2.25 -17.27
N ARG A 82 3.07 1.38 -17.15
CA ARG A 82 4.19 1.27 -18.09
C ARG A 82 3.73 0.88 -19.49
N ARG A 83 2.69 0.05 -19.60
CA ARG A 83 2.05 -0.30 -20.88
C ARG A 83 1.09 0.78 -21.40
N GLN A 84 0.94 1.90 -20.69
CA GLN A 84 0.00 2.97 -20.98
C GLN A 84 -1.44 2.47 -21.11
N ASP A 85 -1.81 1.49 -20.28
CA ASP A 85 -3.16 0.92 -20.24
C ASP A 85 -3.94 1.49 -19.04
N PRO A 86 -4.74 2.56 -19.25
CA PRO A 86 -5.43 3.24 -18.16
C PRO A 86 -6.53 2.37 -17.53
N GLU A 87 -7.17 1.47 -18.30
CA GLU A 87 -8.21 0.59 -17.78
C GLU A 87 -7.60 -0.46 -16.85
N ALA A 88 -6.50 -1.10 -17.28
CA ALA A 88 -5.78 -2.06 -16.45
C ALA A 88 -5.20 -1.38 -15.19
N ALA A 89 -4.64 -0.17 -15.31
CA ALA A 89 -4.09 0.56 -14.18
C ALA A 89 -5.19 0.90 -13.16
N ARG A 90 -6.36 1.33 -13.63
CA ARG A 90 -7.53 1.59 -12.79
C ARG A 90 -8.02 0.33 -12.09
N ALA A 91 -8.14 -0.78 -12.82
CA ALA A 91 -8.55 -2.06 -12.26
C ALA A 91 -7.58 -2.55 -11.18
N ALA A 92 -6.26 -2.52 -11.47
CA ALA A 92 -5.22 -2.93 -10.52
C ALA A 92 -5.23 -2.08 -9.24
N MET A 93 -5.34 -0.74 -9.37
CA MET A 93 -5.42 0.15 -8.21
C MET A 93 -6.69 -0.11 -7.38
N ARG A 94 -7.85 -0.35 -8.01
CA ARG A 94 -9.09 -0.69 -7.29
C ARG A 94 -8.94 -1.99 -6.51
N THR A 95 -8.37 -3.02 -7.12
CA THR A 95 -8.09 -4.30 -6.45
C THR A 95 -7.15 -4.10 -5.26
N HIS A 96 -6.06 -3.36 -5.44
CA HIS A 96 -5.12 -3.05 -4.37
C HIS A 96 -5.78 -2.36 -3.16
N LEU A 97 -6.63 -1.37 -3.41
CA LEU A 97 -7.35 -0.64 -2.36
C LEU A 97 -8.40 -1.51 -1.67
N SER A 98 -9.15 -2.32 -2.43
CA SER A 98 -10.12 -3.27 -1.87
C SER A 98 -9.43 -4.30 -0.96
N ASN A 99 -8.34 -4.91 -1.43
CA ASN A 99 -7.57 -5.87 -0.64
C ASN A 99 -6.99 -5.20 0.61
N SER A 100 -6.51 -3.96 0.50
CA SER A 100 -6.00 -3.20 1.65
C SER A 100 -7.09 -2.95 2.70
N ARG A 101 -8.32 -2.66 2.27
CA ARG A 101 -9.48 -2.50 3.16
C ARG A 101 -9.87 -3.83 3.82
N GLU A 102 -9.97 -4.92 3.07
CA GLU A 102 -10.33 -6.23 3.63
C GLU A 102 -9.33 -6.70 4.68
N ARG A 103 -8.03 -6.51 4.41
CA ARG A 103 -6.96 -6.84 5.36
C ARG A 103 -7.09 -6.04 6.65
N LEU A 104 -7.45 -4.75 6.54
CA LEU A 104 -7.69 -3.92 7.71
C LEU A 104 -8.86 -4.45 8.55
N VAL A 105 -10.00 -4.73 7.91
CA VAL A 105 -11.19 -5.25 8.61
C VAL A 105 -10.87 -6.54 9.37
N ARG A 106 -10.17 -7.50 8.73
CA ARG A 106 -9.79 -8.76 9.39
C ARG A 106 -8.94 -8.55 10.64
N VAL A 107 -7.96 -7.64 10.57
CA VAL A 107 -7.09 -7.35 11.71
C VAL A 107 -7.85 -6.65 12.84
N GLN A 108 -8.83 -5.79 12.52
CA GLN A 108 -9.70 -5.20 13.53
C GLN A 108 -10.57 -6.26 14.22
N GLU A 109 -11.18 -7.15 13.45
CA GLU A 109 -11.99 -8.26 13.97
C GLU A 109 -11.17 -9.21 14.87
N GLU A 110 -9.94 -9.53 14.49
CA GLU A 110 -9.02 -10.36 15.28
C GLU A 110 -8.62 -9.68 16.60
N ALA A 111 -8.31 -8.38 16.55
CA ALA A 111 -7.98 -7.61 17.74
C ALA A 111 -9.16 -7.50 18.71
N GLU A 112 -10.37 -7.31 18.19
CA GLU A 112 -11.61 -7.29 19.00
C GLU A 112 -11.87 -8.65 19.66
N ARG A 113 -11.70 -9.76 18.92
CA ARG A 113 -11.83 -11.12 19.48
C ARG A 113 -10.80 -11.40 20.58
N ALA A 114 -9.55 -10.99 20.37
CA ALA A 114 -8.48 -11.16 21.36
C ALA A 114 -8.70 -10.32 22.62
N ALA A 115 -9.39 -9.18 22.52
CA ALA A 115 -9.74 -8.34 23.66
C ALA A 115 -10.98 -8.83 24.42
N ALA A 116 -11.83 -9.65 23.80
CA ALA A 116 -13.07 -10.16 24.35
C ALA A 116 -12.96 -11.54 25.03
N GLY A 117 -11.83 -12.24 24.84
CA GLY A 117 -11.52 -13.54 25.48
C GLY A 117 -10.50 -13.40 26.59
#